data_AF-A0A7W1ITY5-F1
#
_entry.id   AF-A0A7W1ITY5-F1
#
_cell.length_a   1.000
_cell.length_b   1.000
_cell.length_c   1.000
_cell.angle_alpha   90.00
_cell.angle_beta   90.00
_cell.angle_gamma   90.00
#
_symmetry.space_group_name_H-M   'P 1'
#
loop_
_entity.id
_entity.type
_entity.pdbx_description
1 polymer ?
#
loop_
_entity_poly.entity_id
_entity_poly.type
_entity_poly.pdbx_seq_one_letter_code
_entity_poly.pdbx_strand_id
1 'polypeptide(L)'
;MVGFILAALATAWTTIAGDTVVESTLDGQDRLLLFGRTMVLTGPTVEVFACVALGMSVAVVLTAWIQGSVQWRHEVKMRAEVDRRWEEISTRNAGMEGRNELLEWRLHDLQEQVDALVARRDALLTDTQRDLEEAKEAVRATRSRDSLRQLQDGMVVLPDLESDDEDDGTAASAHEPTA
;
A
#
# COMPACT_ATOMS: atom_id res chain seq x y z
N MET A 1 23.13 17.53 32.10
CA MET A 1 23.77 17.70 33.42
C MET A 1 25.09 18.46 33.35
N VAL A 2 26.06 18.05 32.53
CA VAL A 2 27.41 18.66 32.48
C VAL A 2 27.40 20.18 32.23
N GLY A 3 26.52 20.67 31.34
CA GLY A 3 26.40 22.11 31.09
C GLY A 3 25.89 22.93 32.29
N PHE A 4 25.06 22.34 33.15
CA PHE A 4 24.55 23.02 34.35
C PHE A 4 25.64 23.13 35.43
N ILE A 5 26.48 22.10 35.54
CA ILE A 5 27.62 22.09 36.46
C ILE A 5 28.66 23.12 36.03
N LEU A 6 28.96 23.21 34.73
CA LEU A 6 29.87 24.24 34.19
C LEU A 6 29.33 25.66 34.38
N ALA A 7 28.02 25.87 34.18
CA ALA A 7 27.40 27.18 34.40
C ALA A 7 27.42 27.58 35.89
N ALA A 8 27.16 26.64 36.79
CA ALA A 8 27.23 26.86 38.24
C ALA A 8 28.66 27.14 38.71
N LEU A 9 29.65 26.42 38.17
CA LEU A 9 31.06 26.64 38.47
C LEU A 9 31.53 28.01 37.96
N ALA A 10 31.13 28.38 36.74
CA ALA A 10 31.46 29.68 36.15
C ALA A 10 30.83 30.84 36.94
N THR A 11 29.57 30.71 37.36
CA THR A 11 28.91 31.73 38.19
C THR A 11 29.58 31.88 39.55
N ALA A 12 29.88 30.77 40.24
CA ALA A 12 30.63 30.80 41.50
C ALA A 12 32.01 31.45 41.34
N TRP A 13 32.69 31.23 40.21
CA TRP A 13 33.98 31.86 39.95
C TRP A 13 33.82 33.36 39.64
N THR A 14 32.81 33.76 38.86
CA THR A 14 32.58 35.19 38.61
C THR A 14 32.23 35.97 39.89
N THR A 15 31.52 35.35 40.85
CA THR A 15 31.20 36.00 42.12
C THR A 15 32.43 36.17 43.00
N ILE A 16 33.28 35.13 43.11
CA ILE A 16 34.51 35.22 43.91
C ILE A 16 35.47 36.24 43.28
N ALA A 17 35.63 36.24 41.96
CA ALA A 17 36.46 37.21 41.27
C ALA A 17 35.91 38.65 41.39
N GLY A 18 34.58 38.81 41.34
CA GLY A 18 33.92 40.10 41.54
C GLY A 18 34.16 40.68 42.93
N ASP A 19 33.99 39.87 43.98
CA ASP A 19 34.26 40.29 45.36
C ASP A 19 35.70 40.75 45.53
N THR A 20 36.66 40.02 44.96
CA THR A 20 38.08 40.38 45.07
C THR A 20 38.43 41.71 44.38
N VAL A 21 37.74 42.06 43.28
CA VAL A 21 37.94 43.34 42.59
C VAL A 21 37.30 44.47 43.38
N VAL A 22 36.07 44.30 43.88
CA VAL A 22 35.36 45.32 44.65
C VAL A 22 36.13 45.66 45.93
N GLU A 23 36.57 44.63 46.67
CA GLU A 23 37.34 44.78 47.89
C GLU A 23 38.71 45.45 47.63
N SER A 24 39.35 45.16 46.49
CA SER A 24 40.60 45.82 46.04
C SER A 24 40.38 47.31 45.68
N THR A 25 39.26 47.66 45.05
CA THR A 25 38.99 49.06 44.65
C THR A 25 38.64 49.98 45.82
N LEU A 26 38.10 49.43 46.91
CA LEU A 26 37.68 50.21 48.09
C LEU A 26 38.84 50.64 48.98
N ASP A 27 39.96 49.92 48.99
CA ASP A 27 41.06 50.15 49.93
C ASP A 27 42.10 51.19 49.45
N GLY A 28 42.06 51.57 48.16
CA GLY A 28 42.83 52.71 47.61
C GLY A 28 44.36 52.59 47.68
N GLN A 29 44.89 51.46 48.13
CA GLN A 29 46.31 51.10 48.11
C GLN A 29 46.50 49.91 47.17
N ASP A 30 47.55 49.91 46.35
CA ASP A 30 47.93 48.85 45.37
C ASP A 30 48.13 47.46 46.00
N ARG A 31 47.08 46.87 46.58
CA ARG A 31 47.12 45.65 47.38
C ARG A 31 45.83 44.86 47.15
N LEU A 32 45.97 43.68 46.55
CA LEU A 32 44.88 42.74 46.42
C LEU A 32 44.62 42.08 47.79
N LEU A 33 43.50 42.45 48.40
CA LEU A 33 42.97 41.83 49.60
C LEU A 33 41.99 40.74 49.21
N LEU A 34 42.13 39.56 49.82
CA LEU A 34 41.19 38.46 49.69
C LEU A 34 40.78 38.07 51.11
N PHE A 35 39.54 38.39 51.51
CA PHE A 35 39.02 38.15 52.87
C PHE A 35 39.90 38.77 53.97
N GLY A 36 40.27 40.05 53.81
CA GLY A 36 41.07 40.78 54.80
C GLY A 36 42.54 40.34 54.93
N ARG A 37 43.04 39.50 54.01
CA ARG A 37 44.44 39.05 53.99
C ARG A 37 45.12 39.54 52.71
N THR A 38 46.22 40.29 52.86
CA THR A 38 47.00 40.83 51.74
C THR A 38 47.74 39.70 51.03
N MET A 39 47.34 39.35 49.81
CA MET A 39 47.98 38.24 49.10
C MET A 39 49.10 38.69 48.17
N VAL A 40 49.00 39.82 47.44
CA VAL A 40 50.07 40.33 46.55
C VAL A 40 49.94 41.85 46.31
N LEU A 41 51.06 42.58 46.21
CA LEU A 41 51.11 43.92 45.57
C LEU A 41 51.03 43.72 44.06
N THR A 42 49.87 43.97 43.48
CA THR A 42 49.64 43.78 42.05
C THR A 42 49.65 45.12 41.36
N GLY A 43 50.63 45.33 40.46
CA GLY A 43 50.64 46.48 39.59
C GLY A 43 49.45 46.48 38.61
N PRO A 44 49.12 47.63 37.99
CA PRO A 44 47.93 47.83 37.14
C PRO A 44 47.82 46.86 35.96
N THR A 45 48.92 46.20 35.58
CA THR A 45 48.92 45.17 34.55
C THR A 45 48.13 43.92 34.95
N VAL A 46 48.13 43.53 36.23
CA VAL A 46 47.47 42.31 36.71
C VAL A 46 45.95 42.48 36.68
N GLU A 47 45.43 43.66 37.03
CA GLU A 47 44.00 43.97 36.97
C GLU A 47 43.46 43.89 35.54
N VAL A 48 44.23 44.39 34.57
CA VAL A 48 43.86 44.31 33.15
C VAL A 48 43.77 42.85 32.69
N PHE A 49 44.73 42.00 33.06
CA PHE A 49 44.68 40.57 32.73
C PHE A 49 43.51 39.85 33.38
N ALA A 50 43.16 40.19 34.64
CA ALA A 50 42.01 39.61 35.33
C ALA A 50 40.69 39.99 34.64
N CYS A 51 40.51 41.26 34.26
CA CYS A 51 39.36 41.73 33.51
C CYS A 51 39.23 41.05 32.14
N VAL A 52 40.35 40.90 31.42
CA VAL A 52 40.38 40.20 30.12
C VAL A 52 40.04 38.72 30.28
N ALA A 53 40.57 38.05 31.30
CA ALA A 53 40.27 36.65 31.58
C ALA A 53 38.80 36.43 31.95
N LEU A 54 38.22 37.33 32.75
CA LEU A 54 36.79 37.32 33.07
C LEU A 54 35.93 37.53 31.82
N GLY A 55 36.25 38.53 31.00
CA GLY A 55 35.54 38.79 29.74
C GLY A 55 35.57 37.59 28.80
N MET A 56 36.73 36.95 28.66
CA MET A 56 36.88 35.72 27.86
C MET A 56 36.05 34.56 28.42
N SER A 57 36.03 34.37 29.74
CA SER A 57 35.25 33.29 30.36
C SER A 57 33.75 33.44 30.15
N VAL A 58 33.23 34.67 30.29
CA VAL A 58 31.82 34.97 30.05
C VAL A 58 31.46 34.76 28.58
N ALA A 59 32.31 35.20 27.66
CA ALA A 59 32.11 34.99 26.22
C ALA A 59 32.03 33.50 25.85
N VAL A 60 32.88 32.64 26.46
CA VAL A 60 32.84 31.18 26.22
C VAL A 60 31.54 30.55 26.75
N VAL A 61 31.07 30.96 27.93
CA VAL A 61 29.81 30.44 28.48
C VAL A 61 28.62 30.86 27.62
N LEU A 62 28.59 32.12 27.18
CA LEU A 62 27.52 32.66 26.33
C LEU A 62 27.48 31.97 24.97
N THR A 63 28.64 31.77 24.33
CA THR A 63 28.71 31.07 23.04
C THR A 63 28.29 29.61 23.16
N ALA A 64 28.74 28.89 24.20
CA ALA A 64 28.31 27.52 24.46
C ALA A 64 26.79 27.42 24.72
N TRP A 65 26.23 28.37 25.47
CA TRP A 65 24.79 28.42 25.75
C TRP A 65 23.97 28.68 24.49
N ILE A 66 24.36 29.67 23.68
CA ILE A 66 23.70 29.99 22.40
C ILE A 66 23.75 28.77 21.49
N GLN A 67 24.92 28.16 21.31
CA GLN A 67 25.10 27.01 20.43
C GLN A 67 24.28 25.79 20.90
N GLY A 68 24.27 25.50 22.20
CA GLY A 68 23.43 24.45 22.77
C GLY A 68 21.94 24.72 22.58
N SER A 69 21.49 25.97 22.75
CA SER A 69 20.08 26.35 22.59
C SER A 69 19.60 26.21 21.14
N VAL A 70 20.46 26.55 20.18
CA VAL A 70 20.17 26.42 18.74
C VAL A 70 20.10 24.95 18.36
N GLN A 71 21.04 24.14 18.84
CA GLN A 71 21.05 22.70 18.59
C GLN A 71 19.78 22.02 19.14
N TRP A 72 19.38 22.36 20.37
CA TRP A 72 18.15 21.81 20.96
C TRP A 72 16.91 22.19 20.16
N ARG A 73 16.81 23.45 19.70
CA ARG A 73 15.71 23.87 18.81
C ARG A 73 15.69 23.12 17.49
N HIS A 74 16.85 22.83 16.90
CA HIS A 74 16.93 22.04 15.68
C HIS A 74 16.51 20.59 15.91
N GLU A 75 16.94 19.97 17.01
CA GLU A 75 16.53 18.60 17.36
C GLU A 75 15.03 18.49 17.58
N VAL A 76 14.42 19.45 18.29
CA VAL A 76 12.96 19.49 18.49
C VAL A 76 12.22 19.64 17.17
N LYS A 77 12.70 20.51 16.26
CA LYS A 77 12.10 20.66 14.93
C LYS A 77 12.23 19.40 14.08
N MET A 78 13.39 18.74 14.12
CA MET A 78 13.60 17.49 13.39
C MET A 78 12.69 16.39 13.91
N ARG A 79 12.52 16.26 15.23
CA ARG A 79 11.57 15.30 15.82
C ARG A 79 10.14 15.59 15.39
N ALA A 80 9.70 16.84 15.48
CA ALA A 80 8.36 17.23 15.05
C ALA A 80 8.11 16.95 13.56
N GLU A 81 9.09 17.19 12.69
CA GLU A 81 8.96 16.88 11.26
C GLU A 81 8.97 15.36 11.00
N VAL A 82 9.76 14.59 11.75
CA VAL A 82 9.73 13.12 11.67
C VAL A 82 8.36 12.60 12.12
N ASP A 83 7.84 13.06 13.25
CA ASP A 83 6.52 12.67 13.76
C ASP A 83 5.42 13.01 12.75
N ARG A 84 5.47 14.22 12.16
CA ARG A 84 4.54 14.66 11.10
C ARG A 84 4.59 13.73 9.89
N ARG A 85 5.78 13.39 9.40
CA ARG A 85 5.94 12.44 8.28
C ARG A 85 5.47 11.05 8.64
N TRP A 86 5.68 10.63 9.88
CA TRP A 86 5.22 9.32 10.34
C TRP A 86 3.69 9.23 10.36
N GLU A 87 3.02 10.31 10.76
CA GLU A 87 1.57 10.44 10.72
C GLU A 87 1.03 10.49 9.28
N GLU A 88 1.70 11.21 8.38
CA GLU A 88 1.35 11.20 6.94
C GLU A 88 1.51 9.80 6.32
N ILE A 89 2.57 9.07 6.69
CA ILE A 89 2.79 7.70 6.20
C ILE A 89 1.76 6.74 6.79
N SER A 90 1.45 6.83 8.08
CA SER A 90 0.51 5.93 8.74
C SER A 90 -0.91 6.10 8.19
N THR A 91 -1.35 7.34 7.98
CA THR A 91 -2.65 7.65 7.37
C THR A 91 -2.73 7.15 5.93
N ARG A 92 -1.66 7.35 5.14
CA ARG A 92 -1.58 6.79 3.78
C ARG A 92 -1.63 5.26 3.80
N ASN A 93 -0.93 4.61 4.73
CA ASN A 93 -0.89 3.16 4.81
C ASN A 93 -2.26 2.59 5.19
N ALA A 94 -2.93 3.18 6.19
CA ALA A 94 -4.31 2.82 6.54
C ALA A 94 -5.27 3.00 5.35
N GLY A 95 -5.10 4.06 4.57
CA GLY A 95 -5.90 4.26 3.35
C GLY A 95 -5.61 3.23 2.24
N MET A 96 -4.38 2.73 2.14
CA MET A 96 -4.02 1.65 1.21
C MET A 96 -4.57 0.30 1.67
N GLU A 97 -4.52 0.03 2.97
CA GLU A 97 -5.05 -1.20 3.57
C GLU A 97 -6.57 -1.30 3.37
N GLY A 98 -7.33 -0.24 3.67
CA GLY A 98 -8.77 -0.23 3.41
C GLY A 98 -9.14 -0.34 1.91
N ARG A 99 -8.29 0.16 1.00
CA ARG A 99 -8.47 -0.08 -0.45
C ARG A 99 -8.23 -1.54 -0.81
N ASN A 100 -7.26 -2.19 -0.18
CA ASN A 100 -6.96 -3.59 -0.42
C ASN A 100 -8.10 -4.48 0.07
N GLU A 101 -8.62 -4.24 1.28
CA GLU A 101 -9.80 -4.94 1.82
C GLU A 101 -11.01 -4.81 0.89
N LEU A 102 -11.25 -3.61 0.35
CA LEU A 102 -12.36 -3.39 -0.59
C LEU A 102 -12.15 -4.12 -1.92
N LEU A 103 -10.92 -4.20 -2.42
CA LEU A 103 -10.59 -4.97 -3.62
C LEU A 103 -10.74 -6.47 -3.39
N GLU A 104 -10.31 -6.97 -2.23
CA GLU A 104 -10.47 -8.37 -1.84
C GLU A 104 -11.95 -8.76 -1.76
N TRP A 105 -12.78 -7.93 -1.13
CA TRP A 105 -14.23 -8.13 -1.08
C TRP A 105 -14.85 -8.16 -2.49
N ARG A 106 -14.47 -7.22 -3.37
CA ARG A 106 -14.96 -7.20 -4.76
C ARG A 106 -14.51 -8.41 -5.57
N LEU A 107 -13.30 -8.90 -5.33
CA LEU A 107 -12.79 -10.08 -6.02
C LEU A 107 -13.58 -11.33 -5.60
N HIS A 108 -13.93 -11.43 -4.32
CA HIS A 108 -14.78 -12.51 -3.81
C HIS A 108 -16.18 -12.47 -4.43
N ASP A 109 -16.85 -11.32 -4.42
CA ASP A 109 -18.17 -11.13 -5.05
C ASP A 109 -18.15 -11.45 -6.56
N LEU A 110 -17.11 -11.00 -7.27
CA LEU A 110 -16.96 -11.32 -8.69
C LEU A 110 -16.77 -12.83 -8.91
N GLN A 111 -16.03 -13.50 -8.03
CA GLN A 111 -15.82 -14.94 -8.11
C GLN A 111 -17.11 -15.73 -7.87
N GLU A 112 -17.94 -15.33 -6.89
CA GLU A 112 -19.26 -15.91 -6.68
C GLU A 112 -20.17 -15.74 -7.90
N GLN A 113 -20.16 -14.57 -8.54
CA GLN A 113 -20.94 -14.32 -9.75
C GLN A 113 -20.46 -15.17 -10.93
N VAL A 114 -19.15 -15.34 -11.09
CA VAL A 114 -18.58 -16.21 -12.12
C VAL A 114 -18.96 -17.67 -11.87
N ASP A 115 -18.85 -18.15 -10.63
CA ASP A 115 -19.21 -19.52 -10.27
C ASP A 115 -20.71 -19.78 -10.51
N ALA A 116 -21.58 -18.81 -10.18
CA ALA A 116 -23.00 -18.89 -10.47
C ALA A 116 -23.31 -18.93 -11.99
N LEU A 117 -22.59 -18.13 -12.79
CA LEU A 117 -22.74 -18.14 -14.25
C LEU A 117 -22.24 -19.45 -14.86
N VAL A 118 -21.13 -20.00 -14.37
CA VAL A 118 -20.60 -21.30 -14.77
C VAL A 118 -21.60 -22.41 -14.46
N ALA A 119 -22.14 -22.44 -13.24
CA ALA A 119 -23.17 -23.41 -12.86
C ALA A 119 -24.42 -23.31 -13.75
N ARG A 120 -24.86 -22.09 -14.07
CA ARG A 120 -26.02 -21.88 -14.96
C ARG A 120 -25.74 -22.33 -16.38
N ARG A 121 -24.54 -22.06 -16.92
CA ARG A 121 -24.12 -22.55 -18.23
C ARG A 121 -24.14 -24.07 -18.27
N ASP A 122 -23.58 -24.71 -17.24
CA ASP A 122 -23.47 -26.17 -17.20
C ASP A 122 -24.86 -26.82 -17.12
N ALA A 123 -25.79 -26.26 -16.33
CA ALA A 123 -27.19 -26.69 -16.31
C ALA A 123 -27.88 -26.57 -17.68
N LEU A 124 -27.67 -25.45 -18.39
CA LEU A 124 -28.22 -25.27 -19.74
C LEU A 124 -27.61 -26.26 -20.76
N LEU A 125 -26.31 -26.58 -20.64
CA LEU A 125 -25.68 -27.57 -21.51
C LEU A 125 -26.24 -28.98 -21.23
N THR A 126 -26.49 -29.34 -19.98
CA THR A 126 -27.11 -30.62 -19.66
C THR A 126 -28.56 -30.71 -20.16
N ASP A 127 -29.34 -29.64 -20.02
CA ASP A 127 -30.73 -29.60 -20.50
C ASP A 127 -30.77 -29.71 -22.03
N THR A 128 -29.96 -28.92 -22.75
CA THR A 128 -29.89 -28.99 -24.22
C THR A 128 -29.40 -30.33 -24.73
N GLN A 129 -28.46 -30.98 -24.02
CA GLN A 129 -28.02 -32.33 -24.37
C GLN A 129 -29.18 -33.33 -24.22
N ARG A 130 -29.94 -33.23 -23.13
CA ARG A 130 -31.11 -34.06 -22.89
C ARG A 130 -32.18 -33.86 -23.96
N ASP A 131 -32.53 -32.62 -24.28
CA ASP A 131 -33.51 -32.29 -25.32
C ASP A 131 -33.08 -32.85 -26.69
N LEU A 132 -31.78 -32.80 -26.99
CA LEU A 132 -31.21 -33.31 -28.21
C LEU A 132 -31.23 -34.85 -28.26
N GLU A 133 -31.04 -35.52 -27.13
CA GLU A 133 -31.22 -36.98 -27.00
C GLU A 133 -32.69 -37.38 -27.19
N GLU A 134 -33.62 -36.69 -26.54
CA GLU A 134 -35.08 -36.92 -26.68
C GLU A 134 -35.54 -36.68 -28.14
N ALA A 135 -35.06 -35.61 -28.78
CA ALA A 135 -35.36 -35.33 -30.18
C ALA A 135 -34.78 -36.41 -31.13
N LYS A 136 -33.56 -36.89 -30.87
CA LYS A 136 -32.96 -38.00 -31.63
C LYS A 136 -33.78 -39.28 -31.50
N GLU A 137 -34.27 -39.59 -30.30
CA GLU A 137 -35.12 -40.75 -30.05
C GLU A 137 -36.46 -40.63 -30.77
N ALA A 138 -37.11 -39.47 -30.74
CA ALA A 138 -38.34 -39.21 -31.47
C ALA A 138 -38.16 -39.41 -32.99
N VAL A 139 -37.05 -38.92 -33.56
CA VAL A 139 -36.73 -39.12 -35.00
C VAL A 139 -36.46 -40.59 -35.32
N ARG A 140 -35.81 -41.35 -34.43
CA ARG A 140 -35.63 -42.80 -34.61
C ARG A 140 -36.98 -43.55 -34.53
N ALA A 141 -37.87 -43.14 -33.65
CA ALA A 141 -39.21 -43.72 -33.51
C ALA A 141 -40.09 -43.46 -34.76
N THR A 142 -40.04 -42.26 -35.34
CA THR A 142 -40.77 -41.97 -36.59
C THR A 142 -40.18 -42.75 -37.76
N ARG A 143 -38.85 -42.75 -37.92
CA ARG A 143 -38.18 -43.50 -38.99
C ARG A 143 -38.44 -45.01 -38.92
N SER A 144 -38.41 -45.60 -37.72
CA SER A 144 -38.75 -47.01 -37.54
C SER A 144 -40.21 -47.29 -37.89
N ARG A 145 -41.14 -46.43 -37.48
CA ARG A 145 -42.56 -46.53 -37.86
C ARG A 145 -42.78 -46.45 -39.37
N ASP A 146 -42.08 -45.56 -40.06
CA ASP A 146 -42.18 -45.43 -41.52
C ASP A 146 -41.60 -46.64 -42.24
N SER A 147 -40.49 -47.20 -41.75
CA SER A 147 -39.94 -48.46 -42.29
C SER A 147 -40.89 -49.66 -42.11
N LEU A 148 -41.61 -49.72 -40.98
CA LEU A 148 -42.63 -50.76 -40.76
C LEU A 148 -43.83 -50.59 -41.68
N ARG A 149 -44.27 -49.35 -41.93
CA ARG A 149 -45.33 -49.07 -42.91
C ARG A 149 -44.91 -49.47 -44.32
N GLN A 150 -43.67 -49.19 -44.71
CA GLN A 150 -43.16 -49.58 -46.02
C GLN A 150 -43.11 -51.10 -46.20
N LEU A 151 -42.71 -51.84 -45.17
CA LEU A 151 -42.77 -53.31 -45.18
C LEU A 151 -44.19 -53.85 -45.23
N GLN A 152 -45.13 -53.20 -44.55
CA GLN A 152 -46.55 -53.59 -44.58
C GLN A 152 -47.16 -53.33 -45.97
N ASP A 153 -46.89 -52.18 -46.58
CA ASP A 153 -47.42 -51.81 -47.90
C ASP A 153 -46.84 -52.71 -49.00
N GLY A 154 -45.55 -53.04 -48.91
CA GLY A 154 -44.90 -54.02 -49.80
C GLY A 154 -45.38 -55.46 -49.62
N MET A 155 -46.05 -55.80 -48.50
CA MET A 155 -46.60 -57.12 -48.23
C MET A 155 -48.09 -57.24 -48.62
N VAL A 156 -48.79 -56.12 -48.83
CA VAL A 156 -50.22 -56.08 -49.19
C VAL A 156 -50.45 -56.12 -50.71
N VAL A 157 -49.41 -55.95 -51.53
CA VAL A 157 -49.47 -56.32 -52.94
C VAL A 157 -49.19 -57.81 -53.07
N LEU A 158 -50.22 -58.65 -52.82
CA LEU A 158 -50.30 -59.89 -53.58
C LEU A 158 -50.59 -59.45 -55.02
N PRO A 159 -49.69 -59.70 -55.99
CA PRO A 159 -50.12 -59.69 -57.38
C PRO A 159 -51.19 -60.78 -57.51
N ASP A 160 -52.41 -60.38 -57.86
CA ASP A 160 -53.35 -61.33 -58.45
C ASP A 160 -52.64 -61.92 -59.67
N LEU A 161 -52.26 -63.18 -59.53
CA LEU A 161 -51.79 -64.04 -60.60
C LEU A 161 -53.01 -64.48 -61.42
N GLU A 162 -53.57 -63.56 -62.18
CA GLU A 162 -54.48 -63.83 -63.29
C GLU A 162 -54.14 -62.80 -64.37
N SER A 163 -53.81 -63.12 -65.61
CA SER A 163 -53.43 -64.33 -66.31
C SER A 163 -52.84 -63.80 -67.61
N ASP A 164 -51.81 -64.47 -68.14
CA ASP A 164 -51.39 -64.28 -69.52
C ASP A 164 -52.61 -64.34 -70.45
N ASP A 165 -52.86 -63.27 -71.19
CA ASP A 165 -53.23 -63.37 -72.61
C ASP A 165 -52.79 -62.09 -73.33
N GLU A 166 -52.04 -62.34 -74.40
CA GLU A 166 -51.64 -61.51 -75.52
C GLU A 166 -52.47 -60.21 -75.74
N ASP A 167 -51.82 -59.08 -76.05
CA ASP A 167 -51.63 -58.68 -77.46
C ASP A 167 -50.94 -57.31 -77.60
N ASP A 168 -50.21 -57.23 -78.70
CA ASP A 168 -49.51 -56.17 -79.44
C ASP A 168 -49.71 -54.66 -79.08
N GLY A 169 -48.64 -53.86 -79.25
CA GLY A 169 -48.80 -52.40 -79.20
C GLY A 169 -47.57 -51.51 -79.01
N THR A 170 -46.55 -51.67 -79.85
CA THR A 170 -45.74 -50.60 -80.49
C THR A 170 -45.75 -49.15 -79.94
N ALA A 171 -44.52 -48.59 -79.84
CA ALA A 171 -44.09 -47.17 -79.95
C ALA A 171 -43.55 -46.55 -78.63
N ALA A 172 -42.22 -46.46 -78.44
CA ALA A 172 -41.27 -45.52 -79.06
C ALA A 172 -41.21 -44.13 -78.39
N SER A 173 -39.97 -43.70 -78.15
CA SER A 173 -39.47 -42.34 -77.84
C SER A 173 -39.24 -42.05 -76.35
N ALA A 174 -38.03 -42.26 -75.81
CA ALA A 174 -36.83 -41.41 -75.96
C ALA A 174 -37.03 -39.99 -75.43
N HIS A 175 -36.43 -39.66 -74.27
CA HIS A 175 -35.50 -38.52 -74.11
C HIS A 175 -34.86 -38.47 -72.70
N GLU A 176 -33.55 -38.62 -72.66
CA GLU A 176 -32.58 -38.11 -71.67
C GLU A 176 -32.48 -36.55 -71.75
N PRO A 177 -31.63 -35.83 -71.00
CA PRO A 177 -31.42 -35.74 -69.54
C PRO A 177 -31.33 -34.24 -69.10
N THR A 178 -30.65 -33.97 -67.97
CA THR A 178 -30.12 -32.68 -67.45
C THR A 178 -31.03 -31.93 -66.46
N ALA A 179 -30.57 -31.43 -65.31
CA ALA A 179 -29.24 -31.28 -64.71
C ALA A 179 -29.35 -31.32 -63.18
#